data_AF-A0A1H5GKG5-F1
#
_entry.id   AF-A0A1H5GKG5-F1
#
_cell.length_a   1.000
_cell.length_b   1.000
_cell.length_c   1.000
_cell.angle_alpha   90.00
_cell.angle_beta   90.00
_cell.angle_gamma   90.00
#
_symmetry.space_group_name_H-M   'P 1'
#
loop_
_entity.id
_entity.type
_entity.pdbx_description
1 polymer ?
#
loop_
_entity_poly.entity_id
_entity_poly.type
_entity_poly.pdbx_seq_one_letter_code
_entity_poly.pdbx_strand_id
1 'polypeptide(L)'
;MSVQSDNFIYRNTLDVNSEKIHKKDLGLSVPDGYFEKSKNSILSETIGQNKKGKIIFLSKKMYIWSAAAVIALLFVLAVYNPFDNVGYELENDILIASIIEEESDIDDLLDEYVNEELLTKEVFVE
;
A
#
# COMPACT_ATOMS: atom_id res chain seq x y z
N MET A 1 -20.74 12.70 19.51
CA MET A 1 -20.75 14.14 19.14
C MET A 1 -19.91 14.90 20.15
N SER A 2 -18.78 15.47 19.74
CA SER A 2 -18.06 16.46 20.55
C SER A 2 -17.94 17.73 19.74
N VAL A 3 -18.74 18.73 20.12
CA VAL A 3 -18.74 20.06 19.51
C VAL A 3 -17.47 20.77 19.97
N GLN A 4 -16.51 20.96 19.06
CA GLN A 4 -15.33 21.77 19.30
C GLN A 4 -15.73 23.24 19.12
N SER A 5 -15.71 24.01 20.22
CA SER A 5 -16.04 25.43 20.19
C SER A 5 -14.82 26.24 19.73
N ASP A 6 -14.87 26.76 18.51
CA ASP A 6 -13.86 27.64 17.93
C ASP A 6 -13.95 29.06 18.54
N ASN A 7 -13.45 29.20 19.78
CA ASN A 7 -13.28 30.51 20.40
C ASN A 7 -11.94 31.11 19.97
N PHE A 8 -11.89 31.67 18.76
CA PHE A 8 -10.78 32.52 18.35
C PHE A 8 -10.85 33.84 19.12
N ILE A 9 -10.02 33.96 20.16
CA ILE A 9 -9.79 35.21 20.89
C ILE A 9 -9.16 36.20 19.90
N TYR A 10 -9.93 37.18 19.42
CA TYR A 10 -9.37 38.34 18.73
C TYR A 10 -8.53 39.15 19.73
N ARG A 11 -7.21 38.93 19.70
CA ARG A 11 -6.27 39.78 20.43
C ARG A 11 -6.02 41.03 19.59
N ASN A 12 -6.55 42.16 20.00
CA ASN A 12 -6.10 43.47 19.52
C ASN A 12 -4.71 43.75 20.13
N THR A 13 -3.65 43.20 19.55
CA THR A 13 -2.26 43.40 20.02
C THR A 13 -1.57 44.62 19.40
N LEU A 14 -2.31 45.48 18.69
CA LEU A 14 -1.78 46.73 18.16
C LEU A 14 -2.03 47.83 19.19
N ASP A 15 -1.10 47.96 20.12
CA ASP A 15 -1.04 49.13 20.99
C ASP A 15 -0.81 50.36 20.10
N VAL A 16 -1.82 51.23 20.04
CA VAL A 16 -1.88 52.44 19.22
C VAL A 16 -0.73 53.41 19.55
N ASN A 17 -0.09 53.27 20.73
CA ASN A 17 1.06 54.07 21.13
C ASN A 17 2.42 53.37 21.00
N SER A 18 2.46 52.12 20.54
CA SER A 18 3.72 51.36 20.37
C SER A 18 4.72 52.10 19.49
N GLU A 19 4.29 52.73 18.39
CA GLU A 19 5.19 53.48 17.51
C GLU A 19 5.85 54.67 18.23
N LYS A 20 5.10 55.38 19.09
CA LYS A 20 5.65 56.49 19.89
C LYS A 20 6.68 55.98 20.89
N ILE A 21 6.35 54.95 21.66
CA ILE A 21 7.22 54.39 22.70
C ILE A 21 8.50 53.85 22.06
N HIS A 22 8.38 53.07 20.98
CA HIS A 22 9.51 52.42 20.34
C HIS A 22 10.43 53.45 19.67
N LYS A 23 9.87 54.43 18.96
CA LYS A 23 10.66 55.40 18.20
C LYS A 23 11.22 56.53 19.06
N LYS A 24 10.44 57.07 20.01
CA LYS A 24 10.81 58.27 20.78
C LYS A 24 11.48 57.93 22.11
N ASP A 25 10.92 56.97 22.86
CA ASP A 25 11.40 56.69 24.22
C ASP A 25 12.53 55.64 24.21
N LEU A 26 12.46 54.68 23.29
CA LEU A 26 13.45 53.60 23.17
C LEU A 26 14.47 53.83 22.04
N GLY A 27 14.25 54.81 21.16
CA GLY A 27 15.12 55.08 20.01
C GLY A 27 15.22 53.92 19.01
N LEU A 28 14.27 52.98 19.05
CA LEU A 28 14.19 51.83 18.17
C LEU A 28 13.46 52.25 16.88
N SER A 29 14.23 52.57 15.84
CA SER A 29 13.71 52.71 14.48
C SER A 29 14.07 51.49 13.64
N VAL A 30 13.17 51.09 12.75
CA VAL A 30 13.49 50.10 11.71
C VAL A 30 14.56 50.71 10.79
N PRO A 31 15.66 49.99 10.52
CA PRO A 31 16.67 50.45 9.57
C PRO A 31 16.11 50.63 8.16
N ASP A 32 16.58 51.66 7.45
CA ASP A 32 16.14 51.95 6.10
C ASP A 32 16.35 50.75 5.17
N GLY A 33 15.30 50.37 4.44
CA GLY A 33 15.33 49.27 3.50
C GLY A 33 15.41 47.85 4.10
N TYR A 34 15.31 47.68 5.43
CA TYR A 34 15.37 46.35 6.08
C TYR A 34 14.36 45.35 5.48
N PHE A 35 13.10 45.76 5.37
CA PHE A 35 12.04 44.89 4.86
C PHE A 35 12.15 44.65 3.35
N GLU A 36 12.62 45.62 2.58
CA GLU A 36 12.85 45.44 1.14
C GLU A 36 14.00 44.46 0.89
N LYS A 37 15.11 44.61 1.62
CA LYS A 37 16.25 43.69 1.56
C LYS A 37 15.85 42.27 1.96
N SER A 38 15.08 42.13 3.05
CA SER A 38 14.57 40.83 3.51
C SER A 38 13.70 40.15 2.44
N LYS A 39 12.72 40.88 1.88
CA LYS A 39 11.86 40.37 0.80
C LYS A 39 12.66 39.96 -0.43
N ASN A 40 13.60 40.79 -0.87
CA ASN A 40 14.42 40.51 -2.05
C ASN A 40 15.34 39.31 -1.82
N SER A 41 15.90 39.16 -0.61
CA SER A 41 16.75 38.02 -0.23
C SER A 41 15.96 36.71 -0.20
N ILE A 42 14.75 36.72 0.33
CA ILE A 42 13.89 35.53 0.31
C ILE A 42 13.55 35.18 -1.15
N LEU A 43 13.12 36.16 -1.94
CA LEU A 43 12.72 35.95 -3.33
C LEU A 43 13.87 35.39 -4.19
N SER A 44 15.10 35.88 -4.00
CA SER A 44 16.27 35.40 -4.72
C SER A 44 16.61 33.94 -4.38
N GLU A 45 16.38 33.53 -3.13
CA GLU A 45 16.64 32.17 -2.68
C GLU A 45 15.53 31.19 -3.09
N THR A 46 14.27 31.62 -3.12
CA THR A 46 13.13 30.73 -3.41
C THR A 46 12.78 30.64 -4.91
N ILE A 47 12.90 31.73 -5.68
CA ILE A 47 12.48 31.77 -7.10
C ILE A 47 13.68 31.66 -8.05
N GLY A 48 14.85 32.18 -7.67
CA GLY A 48 16.05 32.20 -8.51
C GLY A 48 16.77 30.85 -8.62
N GLN A 49 16.64 29.99 -7.60
CA GLN A 49 17.23 28.65 -7.61
C GLN A 49 16.38 27.67 -8.43
N ASN A 50 16.38 27.85 -9.75
CA ASN A 50 15.91 26.86 -10.74
C ASN A 50 16.80 25.59 -10.77
N LYS A 51 17.24 25.09 -9.61
CA LYS A 51 17.77 23.73 -9.49
C LYS A 51 16.56 22.81 -9.55
N LYS A 52 16.10 22.55 -10.77
CA LYS A 52 15.05 21.58 -11.07
C LYS A 52 15.38 20.32 -10.28
N GLY A 53 14.59 20.03 -9.24
CA GLY A 53 14.79 18.86 -8.40
C GLY A 53 14.84 17.64 -9.32
N LYS A 54 15.95 16.89 -9.29
CA LYS A 54 16.10 15.71 -10.14
C LYS A 54 15.20 14.61 -9.57
N ILE A 55 14.05 14.40 -10.19
CA ILE A 55 13.13 13.31 -9.82
C ILE A 55 13.73 12.01 -10.38
N ILE A 56 14.16 11.12 -9.49
CA ILE A 56 14.73 9.82 -9.87
C ILE A 56 13.64 8.76 -9.65
N PHE A 57 13.14 8.16 -10.73
CA PHE A 57 12.18 7.06 -10.64
C PHE A 57 12.89 5.77 -10.18
N LEU A 58 12.54 5.29 -8.98
CA LEU A 58 13.11 4.10 -8.34
C LEU A 58 12.67 2.78 -9.00
N SER A 59 11.63 2.81 -9.85
CA SER A 59 10.98 1.62 -10.40
C SER A 59 11.73 0.91 -11.54
N LYS A 60 12.81 1.47 -12.08
CA LYS A 60 13.44 0.96 -13.31
C LYS A 60 14.08 -0.44 -13.19
N LYS A 61 14.32 -0.95 -11.98
CA LYS A 61 14.98 -2.26 -11.76
C LYS A 61 14.09 -3.31 -11.07
N MET A 62 12.88 -2.94 -10.66
CA MET A 62 12.00 -3.82 -9.87
C MET A 62 11.50 -5.03 -10.69
N TYR A 63 11.29 -4.85 -12.00
CA TYR A 63 10.86 -5.92 -12.90
C TYR A 63 11.92 -7.02 -13.10
N ILE A 64 13.21 -6.66 -13.03
CA ILE A 64 14.32 -7.62 -13.20
C ILE A 64 14.33 -8.62 -12.03
N TRP A 65 14.05 -8.13 -10.82
CA TRP A 65 14.00 -8.97 -9.63
C TRP A 65 12.76 -9.86 -9.60
N SER A 66 11.62 -9.35 -10.07
CA SER A 66 10.39 -10.14 -10.23
C SER A 66 10.59 -11.28 -11.24
N ALA A 67 11.17 -11.00 -12.41
CA ALA A 67 11.44 -12.03 -13.42
C ALA A 67 12.39 -13.12 -12.90
N ALA A 68 13.45 -12.74 -12.17
CA ALA A 68 14.39 -13.70 -11.59
C ALA A 68 13.73 -14.63 -10.56
N ALA A 69 12.84 -14.11 -9.71
CA ALA A 69 12.13 -14.89 -8.70
C ALA A 69 11.23 -15.96 -9.34
N VAL A 70 10.51 -15.61 -10.41
CA VAL A 70 9.66 -16.55 -11.16
C VAL A 70 10.49 -17.68 -11.76
N ILE A 71 11.63 -17.36 -12.38
CA ILE A 71 12.52 -18.35 -12.98
C ILE A 71 13.09 -19.29 -11.90
N ALA A 72 13.50 -18.75 -10.75
CA ALA A 72 14.01 -19.55 -9.64
C ALA A 72 12.94 -20.49 -9.06
N LEU A 73 11.69 -20.01 -8.92
CA LEU A 73 10.57 -20.84 -8.45
C LEU A 73 10.30 -22.00 -9.41
N LEU A 74 10.24 -21.72 -10.71
CA LEU A 74 10.04 -22.76 -11.73
C LEU A 74 11.19 -23.78 -11.74
N PHE A 75 12.44 -23.32 -11.56
CA PHE A 75 13.60 -24.20 -11.48
C PHE A 75 13.54 -25.13 -10.25
N VAL A 76 13.17 -24.61 -9.09
CA VAL A 76 12.99 -25.40 -7.87
C VAL A 76 11.85 -26.42 -8.05
N LEU A 77 10.73 -26.00 -8.64
CA LEU A 77 9.59 -26.87 -8.93
C LEU A 77 9.97 -28.00 -9.90
N ALA A 78 10.75 -27.69 -10.93
CA ALA A 78 11.19 -28.66 -11.93
C ALA A 78 12.18 -29.70 -11.36
N VAL A 79 13.02 -29.32 -10.39
CA VAL A 79 14.01 -30.23 -9.80
C VAL A 79 13.43 -31.07 -8.66
N TYR A 80 12.55 -30.49 -7.83
CA TYR A 80 12.01 -31.15 -6.63
C TYR A 80 10.62 -31.75 -6.83
N ASN A 81 10.07 -31.70 -8.06
CA ASN A 81 8.68 -32.01 -8.44
C ASN A 81 7.83 -32.71 -7.35
N PRO A 82 7.23 -31.95 -6.42
CA PRO A 82 6.49 -32.52 -5.30
C PRO A 82 5.18 -33.20 -5.75
N PHE A 83 4.83 -33.11 -7.03
CA PHE A 83 3.59 -33.66 -7.59
C PHE A 83 3.71 -35.13 -8.01
N ASP A 84 4.91 -35.71 -8.11
CA ASP A 84 5.07 -37.12 -8.52
C ASP A 84 4.75 -38.13 -7.40
N ASN A 85 4.68 -37.70 -6.14
CA ASN A 85 4.34 -38.53 -4.98
C ASN A 85 3.12 -37.98 -4.22
N VAL A 86 2.21 -37.30 -4.92
CA VAL A 86 0.86 -37.09 -4.37
C VAL A 86 0.10 -38.36 -4.70
N GLY A 87 0.23 -39.37 -3.83
CA GLY A 87 -0.72 -40.46 -3.81
C GLY A 87 -2.08 -39.85 -3.51
N TYR A 88 -2.89 -39.69 -4.54
CA TYR A 88 -4.25 -39.18 -4.46
C TYR A 88 -5.04 -40.12 -3.54
N GLU A 89 -5.21 -39.72 -2.27
CA GLU A 89 -6.23 -40.31 -1.42
C GLU A 89 -7.57 -39.89 -2.02
N LEU A 90 -8.28 -40.89 -2.57
CA LEU A 90 -9.50 -40.82 -3.36
C LEU A 90 -10.60 -39.94 -2.71
N GLU A 91 -10.60 -39.82 -1.38
CA GLU A 91 -11.52 -38.97 -0.61
C GLU A 91 -11.35 -37.47 -0.91
N ASN A 92 -10.15 -37.04 -1.31
CA ASN A 92 -9.87 -35.66 -1.69
C ASN A 92 -10.26 -35.36 -3.14
N ASP A 93 -10.41 -36.36 -3.99
CA ASP A 93 -10.62 -36.15 -5.43
C ASP A 93 -12.03 -35.64 -5.73
N ILE A 94 -13.06 -36.09 -5.02
CA ILE A 94 -14.44 -35.58 -5.15
C ILE A 94 -14.54 -34.12 -4.67
N LEU A 95 -13.89 -33.80 -3.55
CA LEU A 95 -13.84 -32.45 -2.98
C LEU A 95 -13.06 -31.47 -3.87
N ILE A 96 -12.02 -31.96 -4.55
CA ILE A 96 -11.25 -31.17 -5.51
C ILE A 96 -12.04 -31.01 -6.82
N ALA A 97 -12.67 -32.08 -7.30
CA ALA A 97 -13.54 -32.04 -8.48
C ALA A 97 -14.69 -31.05 -8.29
N SER A 98 -15.29 -30.98 -7.08
CA SER A 98 -16.37 -30.03 -6.80
C SER A 98 -15.95 -28.55 -6.85
N ILE A 99 -14.65 -28.26 -6.83
CA ILE A 99 -14.11 -26.90 -6.95
C ILE A 99 -13.80 -26.55 -8.41
N ILE A 100 -13.58 -27.55 -9.26
CA ILE A 100 -13.04 -27.40 -10.62
C ILE A 100 -14.13 -27.62 -11.69
N GLU A 101 -15.04 -28.56 -11.46
CA GLU A 101 -16.05 -28.98 -12.43
C GLU A 101 -17.44 -28.34 -12.17
N GLU A 102 -18.28 -28.33 -13.21
CA GLU A 102 -19.62 -27.76 -13.18
C GLU A 102 -20.57 -28.72 -12.44
N GLU A 103 -21.55 -28.19 -11.70
CA GLU A 103 -22.39 -28.96 -10.77
C GLU A 103 -23.08 -30.19 -11.40
N SER A 104 -23.35 -30.19 -12.71
CA SER A 104 -23.96 -31.33 -13.41
C SER A 104 -23.08 -32.56 -13.52
N ASP A 105 -21.76 -32.37 -13.62
CA ASP A 105 -20.81 -33.44 -13.87
C ASP A 105 -20.35 -34.07 -12.55
N ILE A 106 -20.56 -33.36 -11.43
CA ILE A 106 -20.32 -33.83 -10.07
C ILE A 106 -21.29 -34.95 -9.69
N ASP A 107 -22.57 -34.85 -10.11
CA ASP A 107 -23.60 -35.83 -9.77
C ASP A 107 -23.27 -37.22 -10.35
N ASP A 108 -22.80 -37.28 -11.60
CA ASP A 108 -22.39 -38.53 -12.27
C ASP A 108 -21.18 -39.18 -11.57
N LEU A 109 -20.19 -38.38 -11.14
CA LEU A 109 -19.01 -38.87 -10.42
C LEU A 109 -19.35 -39.36 -9.00
N LEU A 110 -20.31 -38.71 -8.34
CA LEU A 110 -20.75 -39.08 -7.00
C LEU A 110 -21.56 -40.38 -7.03
N ASP A 111 -22.39 -40.57 -8.04
CA ASP A 111 -23.11 -41.83 -8.27
C ASP A 111 -22.15 -42.99 -8.56
N GLU A 112 -21.08 -42.78 -9.35
CA GLU A 112 -20.05 -43.81 -9.59
C GLU A 112 -19.30 -44.19 -8.31
N TYR A 113 -18.92 -43.21 -7.46
CA TYR A 113 -18.30 -43.46 -6.16
C TYR A 113 -19.21 -44.26 -5.20
N VAL A 114 -20.49 -43.88 -5.11
CA VAL A 114 -21.47 -44.59 -4.26
C VAL A 114 -21.65 -46.03 -4.73
N ASN A 115 -21.72 -46.25 -6.05
CA ASN A 115 -21.94 -47.57 -6.62
C ASN A 115 -20.72 -48.49 -6.55
N GLU A 116 -19.52 -47.98 -6.83
CA GLU A 116 -18.33 -48.81 -6.89
C GLU A 116 -17.67 -49.02 -5.54
N GLU A 117 -17.69 -48.03 -4.65
CA GLU A 117 -16.93 -48.10 -3.40
C GLU A 117 -17.80 -48.39 -2.18
N LEU A 118 -18.94 -47.70 -2.03
CA LEU A 118 -19.81 -47.86 -0.87
C LEU A 118 -20.71 -49.08 -0.95
N LEU A 119 -21.24 -49.40 -2.14
CA LEU A 119 -22.14 -50.54 -2.33
C LEU A 119 -21.41 -51.88 -2.50
N THR A 120 -20.15 -51.91 -2.94
CA THR A 120 -19.42 -53.18 -3.11
C THR A 120 -18.64 -53.62 -1.87
N LYS A 121 -18.15 -52.69 -1.03
CA LYS A 121 -17.27 -53.03 0.10
C LYS A 121 -18.00 -53.51 1.36
N GLU A 122 -19.25 -53.10 1.59
CA GLU A 122 -19.95 -53.43 2.85
C GLU A 122 -21.15 -54.37 2.70
N VAL A 123 -21.76 -54.50 1.51
CA VAL A 123 -22.99 -55.31 1.33
C VAL A 123 -22.69 -56.77 0.95
N PHE A 124 -21.50 -57.11 0.46
CA PHE A 124 -21.17 -58.46 -0.03
C PHE A 124 -20.16 -59.24 0.82
N VAL A 125 -19.90 -58.81 2.06
CA VAL A 125 -19.14 -59.61 3.04
C VAL A 125 -20.12 -60.33 3.97
N GLU A 126 -20.79 -61.36 3.44
CA GLU A 126 -21.25 -62.52 4.22
C GLU A 126 -20.48 -63.77 3.75
#